data_AF-A0A223S1X2-F1
#
_entry.id   AF-A0A223S1X2-F1
#
_cell.length_a   1.000
_cell.length_b   1.000
_cell.length_c   1.000
_cell.angle_alpha   90.00
_cell.angle_beta   90.00
_cell.angle_gamma   90.00
#
_symmetry.space_group_name_H-M   'P 1'
#
loop_
_entity.id
_entity.type
_entity.pdbx_description
1 polymer ?
#
loop_
_entity_poly.entity_id
_entity_poly.type
_entity_poly.pdbx_seq_one_letter_code
_entity_poly.pdbx_strand_id
1 'polypeptide(L)'
;MISRSPGRWVQALAGLHFATGIILYRKPAGDMAADGVVSTVPDWGDRATAFWFLALAPAMWTTGRLLRSAEENGDTRAQRTAGAALVATGATGAAMMPASGFWGVAALGAWAWAKGRRASH
;
A
#
# COMPACT_ATOMS: atom_id res chain seq x y z
N MET A 1 -7.81 -7.92 -23.31
CA MET A 1 -8.20 -6.72 -22.52
C MET A 1 -7.61 -6.84 -21.12
N ILE A 2 -6.68 -5.97 -20.73
CA ILE A 2 -6.21 -5.91 -19.33
C ILE A 2 -7.40 -5.39 -18.50
N SER A 3 -7.99 -6.24 -17.67
CA SER A 3 -9.11 -5.81 -16.81
C SER A 3 -8.60 -4.73 -15.84
N ARG A 4 -9.34 -3.62 -15.75
CA ARG A 4 -9.04 -2.56 -14.78
C ARG A 4 -9.41 -3.06 -13.38
N SER A 5 -8.40 -3.39 -12.59
CA SER A 5 -8.51 -3.98 -11.26
C SER A 5 -7.90 -3.04 -10.21
N PRO A 6 -8.69 -2.50 -9.25
CA PRO A 6 -8.17 -1.81 -8.08
C PRO A 6 -7.06 -2.60 -7.38
N GLY A 7 -7.25 -3.92 -7.19
CA GLY A 7 -6.23 -4.78 -6.58
C GLY A 7 -4.89 -4.81 -7.32
N ARG A 8 -4.88 -4.75 -8.66
CA ARG A 8 -3.64 -4.62 -9.44
C ARG A 8 -2.95 -3.28 -9.21
N TRP A 9 -3.72 -2.19 -9.12
CA TRP A 9 -3.15 -0.87 -8.87
C TRP A 9 -2.64 -0.70 -7.44
N VAL A 10 -3.25 -1.37 -6.45
CA VAL A 10 -2.70 -1.43 -5.09
C VAL A 10 -1.35 -2.16 -5.09
N GLN A 11 -1.20 -3.25 -5.85
CA GLN A 11 0.10 -3.93 -6.03
C GLN A 11 1.14 -3.03 -6.72
N ALA A 12 0.73 -2.27 -7.74
CA ALA A 12 1.61 -1.31 -8.39
C ALA A 12 2.05 -0.20 -7.43
N LEU A 13 1.13 0.31 -6.61
CA LEU A 13 1.43 1.30 -5.57
C LEU A 13 2.39 0.75 -4.51
N ALA A 14 2.26 -0.53 -4.14
CA ALA A 14 3.21 -1.21 -3.26
C ALA A 14 4.62 -1.27 -3.87
N GLY A 15 4.71 -1.58 -5.18
CA GLY A 15 5.98 -1.55 -5.90
C GLY A 15 6.60 -0.14 -5.94
N LEU A 16 5.78 0.88 -6.19
CA LEU A 16 6.22 2.27 -6.14
C LEU A 16 6.70 2.66 -4.74
N HIS A 17 5.97 2.29 -3.69
CA HIS A 17 6.33 2.54 -2.30
C HIS A 17 7.69 1.91 -1.96
N PHE A 18 7.89 0.64 -2.31
CA PHE A 18 9.18 -0.04 -2.16
C PHE A 18 10.30 0.69 -2.90
N ALA A 19 10.08 1.01 -4.18
CA ALA A 19 11.06 1.69 -5.01
C ALA A 19 11.43 3.08 -4.45
N THR A 20 10.45 3.84 -3.96
CA THR A 20 10.69 5.12 -3.26
C THR A 20 11.57 4.92 -2.04
N GLY A 21 11.30 3.90 -1.22
CA GLY A 21 12.13 3.52 -0.09
C GLY A 21 13.59 3.27 -0.47
N ILE A 22 13.79 2.40 -1.47
CA ILE A 22 15.13 2.05 -1.95
C ILE A 22 15.85 3.26 -2.54
N ILE A 23 15.20 4.06 -3.39
CA ILE A 23 15.84 5.18 -4.09
C ILE A 23 16.20 6.30 -3.13
N LEU A 24 15.25 6.73 -2.29
CA LEU A 24 15.46 7.87 -1.40
C LEU A 24 16.31 7.51 -0.18
N TYR A 25 16.19 6.29 0.34
CA TYR A 25 16.87 5.85 1.56
C TYR A 25 17.92 4.77 1.32
N ARG A 26 18.51 4.73 0.12
CA ARG A 26 19.58 3.78 -0.26
C ARG A 26 20.74 3.74 0.75
N LYS A 27 21.15 4.91 1.26
CA LYS A 27 22.27 5.02 2.21
C LYS A 27 21.87 4.46 3.58
N PRO A 28 20.80 4.95 4.24
CA PRO A 28 20.31 4.33 5.47
C PRO A 28 20.08 2.81 5.37
N ALA A 29 19.53 2.33 4.24
CA ALA A 29 19.34 0.90 3.99
C ALA A 29 20.68 0.14 3.89
N GLY A 30 21.66 0.70 3.17
CA GLY A 30 23.00 0.15 3.07
C GLY A 30 23.72 0.12 4.42
N ASP A 31 23.58 1.18 5.22
CA ASP A 31 24.19 1.26 6.55
C ASP A 31 23.57 0.21 7.49
N MET A 32 22.25 -0.01 7.46
CA MET A 32 21.61 -1.10 8.21
C MET A 32 22.11 -2.50 7.77
N ALA A 33 22.34 -2.69 6.46
CA ALA A 33 22.88 -3.95 5.95
C ALA A 33 24.34 -4.18 6.40
N ALA A 34 25.16 -3.13 6.42
CA ALA A 34 26.54 -3.17 6.90
C ALA A 34 26.62 -3.46 8.41
N ASP A 35 25.65 -2.97 9.19
CA ASP A 35 25.57 -3.17 10.64
C ASP A 35 24.95 -4.53 11.05
N GLY A 36 24.58 -5.38 10.10
CA GLY A 36 24.07 -6.74 10.38
C GLY A 36 22.56 -6.87 10.57
N VAL A 37 21.76 -5.90 10.11
CA VAL A 37 20.27 -5.82 10.04
C VAL A 37 19.46 -5.99 11.33
N VAL A 38 19.96 -6.72 12.33
CA VAL A 38 19.29 -6.93 13.61
C VAL A 38 19.54 -5.73 14.53
N SER A 39 18.49 -5.20 15.14
CA SER A 39 18.56 -4.05 16.04
C SER A 39 19.17 -2.78 15.42
N THR A 40 19.10 -2.64 14.09
CA THR A 40 19.65 -1.47 13.37
C THR A 40 18.62 -0.36 13.14
N VAL A 41 17.35 -0.61 13.43
CA VAL A 41 16.22 0.31 13.21
C VAL A 41 15.90 1.04 14.52
N PRO A 42 16.22 2.35 14.64
CA PRO A 42 15.80 3.17 15.77
C PRO A 42 14.30 3.52 15.68
N ASP A 43 13.75 4.12 16.74
CA ASP A 43 12.34 4.54 16.77
C ASP A 43 12.01 5.64 15.73
N TRP A 44 12.99 6.50 15.40
CA TRP A 44 12.81 7.67 14.54
C TRP A 44 13.98 7.88 13.58
N GLY A 45 13.78 8.72 12.56
CA GLY A 45 14.82 9.13 11.61
C GLY A 45 14.94 8.24 10.37
N ASP A 46 15.97 8.48 9.57
CA ASP A 46 16.04 7.95 8.20
C ASP A 46 16.06 6.41 8.12
N ARG A 47 16.70 5.73 9.07
CA ARG A 47 16.67 4.25 9.14
C ARG A 47 15.27 3.72 9.45
N ALA A 48 14.55 4.38 10.36
CA ALA A 48 13.16 4.06 10.69
C ALA A 48 12.25 4.28 9.46
N THR A 49 12.42 5.42 8.78
CA THR A 49 11.66 5.72 7.56
C THR A 49 11.94 4.73 6.44
N ALA A 50 13.22 4.40 6.20
CA ALA A 50 13.62 3.38 5.24
C ALA A 50 12.97 2.03 5.57
N PHE A 51 13.05 1.60 6.82
CA PHE A 51 12.42 0.37 7.29
C PHE A 51 10.93 0.35 6.97
N TRP A 52 10.18 1.41 7.30
CA TRP A 52 8.73 1.44 7.05
C TRP A 52 8.37 1.37 5.56
N PHE A 53 9.15 2.00 4.68
CA PHE A 53 8.96 1.84 3.23
C PHE A 53 9.15 0.39 2.77
N LEU A 54 10.19 -0.28 3.28
CA LEU A 54 10.53 -1.64 2.88
C LEU A 54 9.58 -2.68 3.50
N ALA A 55 9.21 -2.51 4.76
CA ALA A 55 8.37 -3.44 5.51
C ALA A 55 6.89 -3.34 5.13
N LEU A 56 6.38 -2.13 4.82
CA LEU A 56 4.99 -1.97 4.42
C LEU A 56 4.73 -2.39 2.97
N ALA A 57 5.73 -2.32 2.08
CA ALA A 57 5.58 -2.75 0.70
C ALA A 57 5.01 -4.17 0.51
N PRO A 58 5.55 -5.25 1.13
CA PRO A 58 4.98 -6.59 0.99
C PRO A 58 3.57 -6.71 1.61
N ALA A 59 3.28 -5.99 2.70
CA ALA A 59 1.95 -5.96 3.29
C ALA A 59 0.92 -5.28 2.37
N MET A 60 1.31 -4.17 1.74
CA MET A 60 0.49 -3.48 0.73
C MET A 60 0.29 -4.33 -0.51
N TRP A 61 1.34 -5.00 -0.99
CA TRP A 61 1.24 -5.90 -2.15
C TRP A 61 0.28 -7.05 -1.86
N THR A 62 0.38 -7.66 -0.67
CA THR A 62 -0.51 -8.74 -0.23
C THR A 62 -1.96 -8.26 -0.14
N THR A 63 -2.20 -7.08 0.40
CA THR A 63 -3.53 -6.45 0.41
C THR A 63 -4.09 -6.31 -1.01
N GLY A 64 -3.29 -5.82 -1.95
CA GLY A 64 -3.68 -5.72 -3.34
C GLY A 64 -3.92 -7.08 -4.01
N ARG A 65 -3.16 -8.12 -3.64
CA ARG A 65 -3.35 -9.49 -4.14
C ARG A 65 -4.65 -10.11 -3.63
N LEU A 66 -4.95 -9.93 -2.34
CA LEU A 66 -6.20 -10.39 -1.72
C LEU A 66 -7.41 -9.66 -2.29
N LEU A 67 -7.32 -8.33 -2.45
CA LEU A 67 -8.36 -7.55 -3.11
C LEU A 67 -8.61 -8.04 -4.56
N ARG A 68 -7.53 -8.30 -5.31
CA ARG A 68 -7.64 -8.87 -6.65
C ARG A 68 -8.30 -10.25 -6.64
N SER A 69 -7.97 -11.09 -5.66
CA SER A 69 -8.61 -12.40 -5.49
C SER A 69 -10.11 -12.26 -5.24
N ALA A 70 -10.54 -11.31 -4.40
CA ALA A 70 -11.96 -11.02 -4.18
C ALA A 70 -12.65 -10.56 -5.48
N GLU A 71 -12.01 -9.68 -6.25
CA GLU A 71 -12.52 -9.24 -7.56
C GLU A 71 -12.65 -10.39 -8.57
N GLU A 72 -11.64 -11.29 -8.63
CA GLU A 72 -11.59 -12.44 -9.53
C GLU A 72 -12.68 -13.47 -9.21
N ASN A 73 -13.10 -13.59 -7.94
CA ASN A 73 -14.12 -14.54 -7.47
C ASN A 73 -15.50 -13.91 -7.26
N GLY A 74 -15.69 -12.63 -7.57
CA GLY A 74 -16.97 -11.95 -7.36
C GLY A 74 -17.36 -11.74 -5.89
N ASP A 75 -16.40 -11.79 -4.95
CA ASP A 75 -16.66 -11.53 -3.53
C ASP A 75 -16.79 -10.02 -3.28
N THR A 76 -17.99 -9.51 -3.55
CA THR A 76 -18.31 -8.09 -3.41
C THR A 76 -18.30 -7.61 -1.97
N ARG A 77 -18.46 -8.50 -0.98
CA ARG A 77 -18.41 -8.15 0.45
C ARG A 77 -16.96 -7.91 0.88
N ALA A 78 -16.04 -8.82 0.56
CA ALA A 78 -14.62 -8.63 0.81
C ALA A 78 -14.08 -7.41 0.06
N GLN A 79 -14.46 -7.24 -1.21
CA GLN A 79 -14.05 -6.09 -2.01
C GLN A 79 -14.49 -4.75 -1.39
N ARG A 80 -15.74 -4.64 -0.93
CA ARG A 80 -16.23 -3.42 -0.26
C ARG A 80 -15.54 -3.17 1.08
N THR A 81 -15.30 -4.22 1.85
CA THR A 81 -14.63 -4.12 3.15
C THR A 81 -13.19 -3.63 2.99
N ALA A 82 -12.44 -4.24 2.08
CA ALA A 82 -11.09 -3.79 1.73
C ALA A 82 -11.08 -2.36 1.17
N GLY A 83 -12.03 -2.03 0.29
CA GLY A 83 -12.19 -0.68 -0.25
C GLY A 83 -12.41 0.37 0.84
N ALA A 84 -13.31 0.10 1.80
CA ALA A 84 -13.57 1.01 2.92
C ALA A 84 -12.35 1.18 3.83
N ALA A 85 -11.63 0.09 4.14
CA ALA A 85 -10.41 0.15 4.94
C ALA A 85 -9.30 0.98 4.25
N LEU A 86 -9.15 0.84 2.93
CA LEU A 86 -8.21 1.63 2.14
C LEU A 86 -8.61 3.12 2.08
N VAL A 87 -9.91 3.43 1.97
CA VAL A 87 -10.39 4.83 2.07
C VAL A 87 -10.06 5.42 3.43
N ALA A 88 -10.37 4.72 4.52
CA ALA A 88 -10.08 5.20 5.87
C ALA A 88 -8.57 5.44 6.05
N THR A 89 -7.75 4.45 5.69
CA THR A 89 -6.28 4.55 5.79
C THR A 89 -5.72 5.70 4.96
N GLY A 90 -6.16 5.80 3.70
CA GLY A 90 -5.71 6.85 2.78
C GLY A 90 -6.16 8.24 3.21
N ALA A 91 -7.41 8.39 3.64
CA ALA A 91 -7.94 9.69 4.10
C ALA A 91 -7.24 10.17 5.38
N THR A 92 -7.04 9.28 6.36
CA THR A 92 -6.30 9.61 7.59
C THR A 92 -4.86 10.00 7.27
N GLY A 93 -4.15 9.19 6.47
CA GLY A 93 -2.78 9.49 6.10
C GLY A 93 -2.64 10.78 5.29
N ALA A 94 -3.57 11.05 4.37
CA ALA A 94 -3.59 12.29 3.60
C ALA A 94 -3.88 13.52 4.47
N ALA A 95 -4.74 13.40 5.48
CA ALA A 95 -5.01 14.49 6.42
C ALA A 95 -3.79 14.80 7.30
N MET A 96 -3.06 13.76 7.75
CA MET A 96 -1.87 13.92 8.58
C MET A 96 -0.63 14.34 7.77
N MET A 97 -0.53 13.89 6.52
CA MET A 97 0.59 14.16 5.62
C MET A 97 0.08 14.47 4.20
N PRO A 98 -0.32 15.72 3.90
CA PRO A 98 -0.95 16.06 2.63
C PRO A 98 -0.08 15.83 1.40
N ALA A 99 1.23 16.07 1.50
CA ALA A 99 2.20 15.85 0.43
C ALA A 99 2.74 14.41 0.43
N SER A 100 1.85 13.42 0.24
CA SER A 100 2.19 12.00 0.33
C SER A 100 1.43 11.13 -0.66
N GLY A 101 1.81 9.85 -0.75
CA GLY A 101 1.13 8.85 -1.58
C GLY A 101 -0.24 8.39 -1.05
N PHE A 102 -0.67 8.85 0.13
CA PHE A 102 -1.92 8.39 0.76
C PHE A 102 -3.18 8.73 -0.03
N TRP A 103 -3.16 9.80 -0.83
CA TRP A 103 -4.23 10.12 -1.78
C TRP A 103 -4.48 8.98 -2.79
N GLY A 104 -3.41 8.32 -3.25
CA GLY A 104 -3.52 7.16 -4.14
C GLY A 104 -4.21 5.98 -3.45
N VAL A 105 -3.88 5.73 -2.18
CA VAL A 105 -4.53 4.68 -1.37
C VAL A 105 -6.03 4.96 -1.23
N ALA A 106 -6.40 6.20 -0.90
CA ALA A 106 -7.79 6.61 -0.74
C ALA A 106 -8.58 6.44 -2.06
N ALA A 107 -8.02 6.93 -3.18
CA ALA A 107 -8.66 6.84 -4.49
C ALA A 107 -8.88 5.39 -4.94
N LEU A 108 -7.89 4.51 -4.73
CA LEU A 108 -8.01 3.10 -5.05
C LEU A 108 -9.02 2.38 -4.16
N GLY A 109 -9.07 2.73 -2.87
CA GLY A 109 -10.09 2.23 -1.94
C GLY A 109 -11.50 2.62 -2.37
N ALA A 110 -11.70 3.89 -2.73
CA ALA A 110 -12.99 4.41 -3.17
C ALA A 110 -13.45 3.71 -4.47
N TRP A 111 -12.52 3.49 -5.40
CA TRP A 111 -12.80 2.74 -6.63
C TRP A 111 -13.17 1.28 -6.34
N ALA A 112 -12.42 0.59 -5.48
CA ALA A 112 -12.71 -0.79 -5.08
C ALA A 112 -14.10 -0.91 -4.44
N TRP A 113 -14.43 0.00 -3.51
CA TRP A 113 -15.73 0.06 -2.85
C TRP A 113 -16.86 0.32 -3.84
N ALA A 114 -16.73 1.32 -4.71
CA ALA A 114 -17.75 1.68 -5.70
C ALA A 114 -17.99 0.55 -6.70
N LYS A 115 -16.92 -0.13 -7.16
CA LYS A 115 -17.02 -1.28 -8.06
C LYS A 115 -17.75 -2.46 -7.40
N GLY A 116 -17.46 -2.75 -6.13
CA GLY A 116 -18.10 -3.84 -5.40
C GLY A 116 -19.60 -3.59 -5.16
N ARG A 117 -20.01 -2.34 -4.98
CA ARG A 117 -21.44 -1.97 -4.89
C ARG A 117 -22.20 -2.22 -6.19
N ARG A 118 -21.62 -1.83 -7.34
CA ARG A 118 -22.28 -1.97 -8.64
C ARG A 118 -22.48 -3.42 -9.06
N ALA A 119 -21.56 -4.31 -8.67
CA ALA A 119 -21.65 -5.74 -8.97
C ALA A 119 -22.62 -6.53 -8.06
N SER A 120 -23.23 -5.87 -7.06
CA SER A 120 -24.23 -6.50 -6.17
C SER A 120 -25.67 -6.27 -6.64
N HIS A 121 -25.85 -5.58 -7.78
CA HIS A 121 -27.13 -5.31 -8.44
C HIS A 121 -27.15 -6.05 -9.78
#